data_AF-D3H7G4-F1
#
_entry.id   AF-D3H7G4-F1
#
_cell.length_a   1.000
_cell.length_b   1.000
_cell.length_c   1.000
_cell.angle_alpha   90.00
_cell.angle_beta   90.00
_cell.angle_gamma   90.00
#
_symmetry.space_group_name_H-M   'P 1'
#
loop_
_entity.id
_entity.type
_entity.pdbx_description
1 polymer ?
#
loop_
_entity_poly.entity_id
_entity_poly.type
_entity_poly.pdbx_seq_one_letter_code
_entity_poly.pdbx_strand_id
1 'polypeptide(L)' 'MDEWFGKGLTKRQQGLPGLAYYLIEVTSKEELLIIDHSTPEVEAPITWLNSSELEFSDPYGIVTRVRIANK' A
#
# COMPACT_ATOMS: atom_id res chain seq x y z
N MET A 1 -17.18 12.08 6.75
CA MET A 1 -17.16 10.90 5.86
C MET A 1 -16.49 11.39 4.60
N ASP A 2 -15.28 10.92 4.31
CA ASP A 2 -14.50 11.46 3.19
C ASP A 2 -15.24 11.27 1.87
N GLU A 3 -15.56 12.38 1.21
CA GLU A 3 -16.36 12.45 -0.04
C GLU A 3 -15.67 11.79 -1.25
N TRP A 4 -14.42 11.33 -1.07
CA TRP A 4 -13.60 10.66 -2.07
C TRP A 4 -13.77 9.13 -2.05
N PHE A 5 -14.34 8.56 -0.98
CA PHE A 5 -14.75 7.16 -0.95
C PHE A 5 -16.17 7.05 -1.51
N GLY A 6 -16.27 6.93 -2.84
CA GLY A 6 -17.55 6.79 -3.54
C GLY A 6 -18.45 5.73 -2.88
N LYS A 7 -19.76 6.00 -2.83
CA LYS A 7 -20.73 5.08 -2.21
C LYS A 7 -20.73 3.76 -2.98
N GLY A 8 -20.28 2.66 -2.34
CA GLY A 8 -20.28 1.32 -2.94
C GLY A 8 -19.06 1.01 -3.84
N LEU A 9 -17.84 1.39 -3.43
CA LEU A 9 -16.62 0.95 -4.11
C LEU A 9 -16.59 -0.59 -4.20
N THR A 10 -16.70 -1.10 -5.42
CA THR A 10 -16.52 -2.52 -5.71
C THR A 10 -15.03 -2.84 -5.62
N LYS A 11 -14.67 -4.06 -5.22
CA LYS A 11 -13.28 -4.51 -5.28
C LYS A 11 -12.69 -4.25 -6.66
N ARG A 12 -11.41 -3.89 -6.70
CA ARG A 12 -10.69 -3.65 -7.95
C ARG A 12 -10.77 -4.90 -8.83
N GLN A 13 -11.16 -4.70 -10.09
CA GLN A 13 -11.08 -5.72 -11.13
C GLN A 13 -9.81 -5.50 -11.95
N GLN A 14 -8.99 -6.55 -12.10
CA GLN A 14 -7.80 -6.46 -12.94
C GLN A 14 -8.20 -6.25 -14.41
N GLY A 15 -7.46 -5.39 -15.11
CA GLY A 15 -7.72 -5.05 -16.52
C GLY A 15 -8.76 -3.95 -16.75
N LEU A 16 -9.45 -3.48 -15.70
CA LEU A 16 -10.32 -2.31 -15.80
C LEU A 16 -9.61 -1.03 -15.32
N PRO A 17 -9.90 0.14 -15.93
CA PRO A 17 -9.36 1.42 -15.47
C PRO A 17 -9.89 1.76 -14.07
N GLY A 18 -8.99 2.22 -13.20
CA GLY A 18 -9.29 2.57 -11.81
C GLY A 18 -8.01 2.76 -10.99
N LEU A 19 -8.15 3.11 -9.70
CA LEU A 19 -7.00 3.22 -8.81
C LEU A 19 -6.34 1.85 -8.63
N ALA A 20 -5.08 1.77 -9.06
CA ALA A 20 -4.31 0.54 -9.02
C ALA A 20 -3.41 0.44 -7.78
N TYR A 21 -2.75 1.54 -7.42
CA TYR A 21 -1.86 1.59 -6.29
C TYR A 21 -1.65 3.01 -5.75
N TYR A 22 -1.27 3.09 -4.48
CA TYR A 22 -0.62 4.26 -3.88
C TYR A 22 0.88 4.04 -3.82
N LEU A 23 1.66 5.10 -3.97
CA LEU A 23 3.09 5.10 -3.71
C LEU A 23 3.37 6.06 -2.55
N ILE A 24 3.98 5.54 -1.50
CA ILE A 24 4.41 6.28 -0.31
C ILE A 24 5.93 6.31 -0.33
N GLU A 25 6.50 7.51 -0.20
CA GLU A 25 7.93 7.69 -0.06
C GLU A 25 8.26 7.97 1.41
N VAL A 26 9.18 7.18 1.96
CA VAL A 26 9.71 7.34 3.32
C VAL A 26 11.15 7.83 3.27
N THR A 27 11.62 8.39 4.37
CA THR A 27 12.95 9.01 4.41
C THR A 27 14.05 8.05 4.83
N SER A 28 13.72 6.98 5.55
CA SER A 28 14.70 6.01 6.05
C SER A 28 14.21 4.57 5.95
N LYS A 29 15.18 3.64 6.05
CA LYS A 29 14.89 2.20 6.12
C LYS A 29 14.18 1.81 7.42
N GLU A 30 14.37 2.57 8.50
CA GLU A 30 13.74 2.29 9.79
C GLU A 30 12.22 2.45 9.70
N GLU A 31 11.74 3.43 8.93
CA GLU A 31 10.31 3.61 8.65
C GLU A 31 9.70 2.40 7.91
N LEU A 32 10.42 1.80 6.96
CA LEU A 32 9.97 0.58 6.28
C LEU A 32 9.82 -0.59 7.26
N LEU A 33 10.78 -0.74 8.18
CA LEU A 33 10.74 -1.81 9.18
C LEU A 33 9.61 -1.61 10.19
N ILE A 34 9.32 -0.36 10.58
CA ILE A 34 8.16 -0.05 11.42
C ILE A 34 6.88 -0.49 10.70
N ILE A 35 6.72 -0.18 9.42
CA ILE A 35 5.55 -0.58 8.62
C ILE A 35 5.43 -2.11 8.54
N ASP A 36 6.54 -2.81 8.33
CA ASP A 36 6.62 -4.28 8.30
C ASP A 36 6.21 -4.94 9.63
N HIS A 37 6.56 -4.31 10.75
CA HIS A 37 6.24 -4.80 12.09
C HIS A 37 4.86 -4.36 12.60
N SER A 38 4.31 -3.26 12.11
CA SER A 38 2.98 -2.73 12.49
C SER A 38 1.83 -3.39 11.74
N THR A 39 2.10 -4.21 10.73
CA THR A 39 1.08 -4.89 9.92
C THR A 39 0.24 -5.98 10.61
N PRO A 40 0.60 -6.57 11.77
CA PRO A 40 -0.28 -7.52 12.46
C PRO A 40 -1.68 -6.96 12.78
N GLU A 41 -1.85 -5.63 12.86
CA GLU A 41 -3.16 -5.00 13.06
C GLU A 41 -4.01 -4.89 11.78
N VAL A 42 -3.43 -5.07 10.58
CA VAL A 42 -4.10 -4.86 9.29
C VAL A 42 -4.35 -6.18 8.53
N GLU A 43 -3.86 -7.32 9.03
CA GLU A 43 -3.98 -8.68 8.46
C GLU A 43 -3.60 -8.79 6.96
N ALA A 44 -2.98 -7.78 6.37
CA ALA A 44 -2.54 -7.78 4.99
C ALA A 44 -1.10 -8.31 4.92
N PRO A 45 -0.81 -9.38 4.15
CA PRO A 45 0.56 -9.86 4.02
C PRO A 45 1.43 -8.83 3.29
N ILE A 46 2.56 -8.47 3.89
CA ILE A 46 3.58 -7.65 3.24
C ILE A 46 4.47 -8.52 2.34
N THR A 47 4.80 -7.96 1.18
CA THR A 47 5.79 -8.49 0.26
C THR A 47 6.91 -7.47 0.07
N TRP A 48 8.15 -7.86 0.39
CA TRP A 48 9.32 -7.06 0.08
C TRP A 48 9.69 -7.22 -1.40
N LEU A 49 9.76 -6.11 -2.15
CA LEU A 49 10.16 -6.12 -3.56
C LEU A 49 11.69 -6.05 -3.70
N ASN A 50 12.33 -5.28 -2.82
CA ASN A 50 13.78 -5.15 -2.70
C ASN A 50 14.13 -4.60 -1.31
N SER A 51 15.41 -4.31 -1.02
CA SER A 51 15.84 -3.85 0.31
C SER A 51 15.32 -2.46 0.73
N SER A 52 14.70 -1.73 -0.19
CA SER A 52 14.28 -0.34 -0.06
C SER A 52 12.82 -0.13 -0.47
N GLU A 53 12.06 -1.21 -0.68
CA GLU A 53 10.68 -1.15 -1.14
C GLU A 53 9.89 -2.39 -0.71
N LEU A 54 8.68 -2.15 -0.19
CA LEU A 54 7.70 -3.16 0.19
C LEU A 54 6.32 -2.80 -0.35
N GLU A 55 5.45 -3.80 -0.47
CA GLU A 55 4.05 -3.60 -0.83
C GLU A 55 3.10 -4.48 -0.03
N PHE A 56 1.87 -4.01 0.13
CA PHE A 56 0.76 -4.75 0.71
C PHE A 56 -0.54 -4.31 0.03
N SER A 57 -1.56 -5.15 0.10
CA SER A 57 -2.86 -4.86 -0.52
C SER A 57 -3.93 -4.64 0.54
N ASP A 58 -4.80 -3.65 0.31
CA ASP A 58 -6.00 -3.49 1.11
C ASP A 58 -7.07 -4.56 0.76
N PRO A 59 -8.15 -4.69 1.55
CA PRO A 59 -9.23 -5.64 1.27
C PRO A 59 -9.94 -5.45 -0.08
N TYR A 60 -9.77 -4.29 -0.73
CA TYR A 60 -10.34 -3.95 -2.02
C TYR A 60 -9.39 -4.25 -3.19
N GLY A 61 -8.17 -4.72 -2.92
CA GLY A 61 -7.16 -5.07 -3.91
C GLY A 61 -6.40 -3.87 -4.47
N ILE A 62 -6.43 -2.73 -3.77
CA ILE A 62 -5.55 -1.59 -4.06
C ILE A 62 -4.21 -1.86 -3.37
N VAL A 63 -3.12 -1.72 -4.13
CA VAL A 63 -1.77 -1.95 -3.63
C VAL A 63 -1.24 -0.67 -3.00
N THR A 64 -0.68 -0.75 -1.80
CA THR A 64 0.15 0.32 -1.24
C THR A 64 1.60 -0.10 -1.40
N ARG A 65 2.38 0.69 -2.15
CA ARG A 65 3.83 0.55 -2.26
C ARG A 65 4.51 1.58 -1.39
N VAL A 66 5.51 1.17 -0.64
CA VAL A 66 6.31 2.05 0.21
C VAL A 66 7.77 1.92 -0.21
N ARG A 67 8.43 3.03 -0.54
CA ARG A 67 9.85 3.04 -0.94
C ARG A 67 10.63 4.13 -0.23
N ILE A 68 11.94 3.95 -0.12
CA ILE A 68 12.84 5.04 0.29
C ILE A 68 12.90 6.09 -0.82
N ALA A 69 12.72 7.36 -0.48
CA ALA A 69 12.85 8.46 -1.41
C ALA A 69 14.28 8.51 -2.00
N ASN A 70 14.39 8.56 -3.32
CA ASN A 70 15.66 8.86 -3.97
C ASN A 70 15.91 10.37 -3.82
N LYS A 71 16.87 10.73 -2.98
CA LYS A 71 17.34 12.12 -2.84
C LYS A 71 18.24 12.51 -4.00
#